data_AF-A0AAW1PC99-F1
#
_entry.id   AF-A0AAW1PC99-F1
#
_cell.length_a   1.000
_cell.length_b   1.000
_cell.length_c   1.000
_cell.angle_alpha   90.00
_cell.angle_beta   90.00
_cell.angle_gamma   90.00
#
_symmetry.space_group_name_H-M   'P 1'
#
loop_
_entity.id
_entity.type
_entity.pdbx_description
1 polymer ?
#
loop_
_entity_poly.entity_id
_entity_poly.type
_entity_poly.pdbx_seq_one_letter_code
_entity_poly.pdbx_strand_id
1 'polypeptide(L)'
;MSSLSGTRAAHLRYAYVANVAVCTVVGLVTLLSPALANELIFLHKFALSEAFRVVGAMWLTVAILSAMALRAADARTYAPVLLSQLTYKSIWMAVAVSRAIQQRSWTDFPFFLAAVFVPYLVIWPCIIPWSYLGGGKVSGNGKRKPS
;
A
#
# COMPACT_ATOMS: atom_id res chain seq x y z
N MET A 1 0.01 -14.55 27.37
CA MET A 1 -0.12 -13.30 26.58
C MET A 1 0.95 -13.18 25.48
N SER A 2 1.42 -14.29 24.88
CA SER A 2 2.46 -14.31 23.83
C SER A 2 1.94 -14.59 22.40
N SER A 3 0.67 -14.97 22.23
CA SER A 3 0.09 -15.29 20.91
C SER A 3 -0.40 -14.06 20.13
N LEU A 4 -0.75 -12.98 20.83
CA LEU A 4 -1.27 -11.75 20.21
C LEU A 4 -0.19 -10.94 19.47
N SER A 5 1.07 -11.01 19.90
CA SER A 5 2.19 -10.35 19.19
C SER A 5 2.57 -11.08 17.90
N GLY A 6 2.58 -12.42 17.91
CA GLY A 6 2.88 -13.24 16.74
C GLY A 6 1.86 -13.06 15.61
N THR A 7 0.56 -13.05 15.95
CA THR A 7 -0.53 -12.88 14.98
C THR A 7 -0.50 -11.49 14.32
N ARG A 8 -0.21 -10.45 15.10
CA ARG A 8 -0.08 -9.06 14.62
C ARG A 8 1.10 -8.87 13.67
N ALA A 9 2.24 -9.46 13.99
CA ALA A 9 3.42 -9.44 13.13
C ALA A 9 3.15 -10.21 11.81
N ALA A 10 2.44 -11.34 11.87
CA ALA A 10 2.05 -12.10 10.68
C ALA A 10 1.16 -11.26 9.75
N HIS A 11 0.14 -10.57 10.26
CA HIS A 11 -0.72 -9.68 9.47
C HIS A 11 0.06 -8.58 8.74
N LEU A 12 1.03 -7.95 9.42
CA LEU A 12 1.91 -6.95 8.79
C LEU A 12 2.75 -7.55 7.67
N ARG A 13 3.31 -8.75 7.88
CA ARG A 13 4.09 -9.45 6.85
C ARG A 13 3.22 -9.80 5.64
N TYR A 14 1.97 -10.24 5.85
CA TYR A 14 1.04 -10.46 4.73
C TYR A 14 0.78 -9.19 3.92
N ALA A 15 0.61 -8.04 4.59
CA ALA A 15 0.45 -6.76 3.90
C ALA A 15 1.67 -6.41 3.05
N TYR A 16 2.88 -6.61 3.58
CA TYR A 16 4.12 -6.40 2.82
C TYR A 16 4.29 -7.38 1.67
N VAL A 17 3.99 -8.67 1.84
CA VAL A 17 4.02 -9.66 0.75
C VAL A 17 3.07 -9.27 -0.38
N ALA A 18 1.83 -8.90 -0.03
CA ALA A 18 0.85 -8.45 -1.01
C ALA A 18 1.33 -7.19 -1.76
N ASN A 19 1.93 -6.24 -1.05
CA ASN A 19 2.54 -5.06 -1.67
C ASN A 19 3.69 -5.44 -2.60
N VAL A 20 4.60 -6.32 -2.21
CA VAL A 20 5.70 -6.77 -3.07
C VAL A 20 5.14 -7.38 -4.34
N ALA A 21 4.21 -8.33 -4.25
CA ALA A 21 3.64 -9.01 -5.41
C ALA A 21 2.95 -8.03 -6.37
N VAL A 22 1.99 -7.26 -5.87
CA VAL A 22 1.20 -6.34 -6.71
C VAL A 22 2.08 -5.21 -7.26
N CYS A 23 2.92 -4.60 -6.42
CA CYS A 23 3.71 -3.45 -6.85
C CYS A 23 4.87 -3.83 -7.77
N THR A 24 5.40 -5.04 -7.66
CA THR A 24 6.41 -5.54 -8.62
C THR A 24 5.77 -5.73 -9.99
N VAL A 25 4.62 -6.41 -10.07
CA VAL A 25 3.95 -6.65 -11.36
C VAL A 25 3.51 -5.33 -12.00
N VAL A 26 2.75 -4.51 -11.27
CA VAL A 26 2.27 -3.22 -11.77
C VAL A 26 3.45 -2.29 -12.10
N GLY A 27 4.45 -2.24 -11.23
CA GLY A 27 5.62 -1.39 -11.41
C GLY A 27 6.46 -1.77 -12.62
N LEU A 28 6.79 -3.05 -12.79
CA LEU A 28 7.57 -3.54 -13.94
C LEU A 28 6.82 -3.34 -15.25
N VAL A 29 5.56 -3.76 -15.32
CA VAL A 29 4.76 -3.64 -16.55
C VAL A 29 4.61 -2.16 -16.93
N THR A 30 4.31 -1.28 -15.97
CA THR A 30 4.15 0.16 -16.23
C THR A 30 5.47 0.84 -16.60
N LEU A 31 6.59 0.45 -15.99
CA LEU A 31 7.90 1.05 -16.25
C LEU A 31 8.49 0.61 -17.59
N LEU A 32 8.45 -0.69 -17.89
CA LEU A 32 9.12 -1.29 -19.04
C LEU A 32 8.25 -1.29 -20.29
N SER A 33 6.92 -1.36 -20.13
CA SER A 33 5.99 -1.44 -21.25
C SER A 33 4.73 -0.58 -21.00
N PRO A 34 4.83 0.76 -21.06
CA PRO A 34 3.69 1.67 -20.86
C PRO A 34 2.45 1.35 -21.70
N ALA A 35 2.65 0.90 -22.96
CA ALA A 35 1.56 0.48 -23.84
C ALA A 35 0.77 -0.71 -23.26
N LEU A 36 1.49 -1.76 -22.86
CA LEU A 36 0.91 -2.95 -22.25
C LEU A 36 0.25 -2.64 -20.91
N ALA A 37 0.85 -1.74 -20.11
CA ALA A 37 0.24 -1.28 -18.87
C ALA A 37 -1.08 -0.55 -19.13
N ASN A 38 -1.11 0.32 -20.15
CA ASN A 38 -2.34 1.03 -20.49
C ASN A 38 -3.44 0.09 -20.95
N GLU A 39 -3.10 -0.97 -21.68
CA GLU A 39 -4.05 -2.00 -22.11
C GLU A 39 -4.55 -2.87 -20.94
N LEU A 40 -3.65 -3.43 -20.13
CA LEU A 40 -4.01 -4.45 -19.14
C LEU A 40 -4.40 -3.89 -17.76
N ILE A 41 -3.76 -2.80 -17.32
CA ILE A 41 -3.93 -2.26 -15.96
C ILE A 41 -4.86 -1.05 -15.98
N PHE A 42 -4.64 -0.14 -16.93
CA PHE A 42 -5.40 1.11 -16.99
C PHE A 42 -6.56 1.08 -18.00
N LEU A 43 -6.75 -0.01 -18.74
CA LEU A 43 -7.85 -0.23 -19.68
C LEU A 43 -8.10 0.97 -20.63
N HIS A 44 -7.03 1.52 -21.19
CA HIS A 44 -7.01 2.67 -22.10
C HIS A 44 -7.62 3.95 -21.53
N LYS A 45 -7.71 4.09 -20.20
CA LYS A 45 -8.27 5.29 -19.54
C LYS A 45 -7.31 6.48 -19.49
N PHE A 46 -6.02 6.28 -19.81
CA PHE A 46 -5.04 7.36 -19.85
C PHE A 46 -4.34 7.41 -21.21
N ALA A 47 -3.98 8.63 -21.63
CA ALA A 47 -3.12 8.82 -22.79
C ALA A 47 -1.69 8.37 -22.47
N LEU A 48 -1.05 7.67 -23.41
CA LEU A 48 0.33 7.24 -23.25
C LEU A 48 1.26 8.45 -23.12
N SER A 49 2.09 8.42 -22.08
CA SER A 49 3.04 9.49 -21.78
C SER A 49 4.15 8.96 -20.88
N GLU A 50 5.24 9.73 -20.76
CA GLU A 50 6.34 9.42 -19.84
C GLU A 50 5.91 9.33 -18.37
N ALA A 51 4.74 9.89 -18.02
CA ALA A 51 4.16 9.76 -16.69
C ALA A 51 3.93 8.29 -16.29
N PHE A 52 3.68 7.39 -17.24
CA PHE A 52 3.58 5.96 -16.96
C PHE A 52 4.88 5.42 -16.37
N ARG A 53 6.04 5.76 -16.94
CA ARG A 53 7.33 5.29 -16.44
C ARG A 53 7.61 5.82 -15.04
N VAL A 54 7.25 7.08 -14.76
CA VAL A 54 7.34 7.67 -13.41
C VAL A 54 6.45 6.90 -12.42
N VAL A 55 5.21 6.59 -12.80
CA VAL A 55 4.31 5.77 -11.99
C VAL A 55 4.92 4.38 -11.77
N GLY A 56 5.42 3.71 -12.80
CA GLY A 56 6.08 2.42 -12.69
C GLY A 56 7.26 2.42 -11.72
N ALA A 57 8.13 3.43 -11.80
CA ALA A 57 9.25 3.62 -10.87
C ALA A 57 8.79 3.84 -9.41
N MET A 58 7.74 4.62 -9.21
CA MET A 58 7.12 4.82 -7.89
C MET A 58 6.62 3.49 -7.31
N TRP A 59 5.89 2.69 -8.10
CA TRP A 59 5.38 1.39 -7.66
C TRP A 59 6.50 0.41 -7.34
N LEU A 60 7.57 0.35 -8.16
CA LEU A 60 8.75 -0.47 -7.86
C LEU A 60 9.47 -0.02 -6.58
N THR A 61 9.56 1.29 -6.34
CA THR A 61 10.14 1.82 -5.10
C THR A 61 9.39 1.28 -3.88
N VAL A 62 8.05 1.25 -3.94
CA VAL A 62 7.25 0.67 -2.86
C VAL A 62 7.44 -0.84 -2.75
N ALA A 63 7.58 -1.56 -3.86
CA ALA A 63 7.87 -2.99 -3.85
C ALA A 63 9.21 -3.28 -3.13
N ILE A 64 10.26 -2.52 -3.45
CA ILE A 64 11.59 -2.65 -2.82
C ILE A 64 11.50 -2.36 -1.33
N LEU A 65 10.88 -1.24 -0.93
CA LEU A 65 10.71 -0.89 0.48
C LEU A 65 9.89 -1.95 1.25
N SER A 66 8.86 -2.52 0.61
CA SER A 66 8.06 -3.61 1.20
C SER A 66 8.86 -4.91 1.32
N ALA A 67 9.74 -5.21 0.37
CA ALA A 67 10.64 -6.36 0.44
C ALA A 67 11.69 -6.18 1.55
N MET A 68 12.21 -4.97 1.73
CA MET A 68 13.10 -4.63 2.84
C MET A 68 12.40 -4.81 4.20
N ALA A 69 11.12 -4.42 4.30
CA ALA A 69 10.31 -4.64 5.50
C ALA A 69 10.19 -6.12 5.89
N LEU A 70 10.10 -7.03 4.91
CA LEU A 70 10.03 -8.48 5.16
C LEU A 70 11.34 -9.06 5.71
N ARG A 71 12.48 -8.42 5.40
CA ARG A 71 13.81 -8.83 5.86
C ARG A 71 14.21 -8.16 7.18
N ALA A 72 13.53 -7.10 7.59
CA ALA A 72 13.82 -6.39 8.83
C ALA A 72 13.47 -7.22 10.07
N ALA A 73 14.23 -7.04 11.14
CA ALA A 73 13.99 -7.70 12.43
C ALA A 73 12.67 -7.22 13.08
N ASP A 74 12.32 -5.94 12.93
CA ASP A 74 11.01 -5.40 13.29
C ASP A 74 10.33 -4.79 12.05
N ALA A 75 9.23 -5.40 11.63
CA ALA A 75 8.45 -4.94 10.47
C ALA A 75 7.86 -3.53 10.69
N ARG A 76 7.72 -3.08 11.94
CA ARG A 76 7.18 -1.75 12.28
C ARG A 76 8.03 -0.60 11.77
N THR A 77 9.33 -0.82 11.57
CA THR A 77 10.24 0.21 11.02
C THR A 77 9.76 0.71 9.65
N TYR A 78 9.04 -0.11 8.89
CA TYR A 78 8.52 0.22 7.57
C TYR A 78 7.01 0.53 7.58
N ALA A 79 6.40 0.73 8.75
CA ALA A 79 4.99 1.12 8.85
C ALA A 79 4.65 2.39 8.03
N PRO A 80 5.55 3.39 7.91
CA PRO A 80 5.30 4.54 7.02
C PRO A 80 5.06 4.16 5.56
N VAL A 81 5.59 3.02 5.07
CA VAL A 81 5.36 2.54 3.70
C VAL A 81 3.92 2.03 3.53
N LEU A 82 3.38 1.35 4.54
CA LEU A 82 1.98 0.91 4.52
C LEU A 82 1.03 2.11 4.63
N LEU A 83 1.38 3.06 5.50
CA LEU A 83 0.60 4.29 5.66
C LEU A 83 0.61 5.12 4.37
N SER A 84 1.77 5.31 3.75
CA SER A 84 1.88 6.06 2.49
C SER A 84 1.09 5.38 1.38
N GLN A 85 1.10 4.05 1.29
CA GLN A 85 0.29 3.30 0.33
C GLN A 85 -1.20 3.48 0.54
N LEU A 86 -1.66 3.48 1.79
CA LEU A 86 -3.06 3.70 2.11
C LEU A 86 -3.46 5.13 1.77
N THR A 87 -2.68 6.12 2.19
CA THR A 87 -2.91 7.54 1.92
C THR A 87 -2.92 7.82 0.41
N TYR A 88 -1.94 7.32 -0.34
CA TYR A 88 -1.86 7.46 -1.79
C TYR A 88 -3.14 6.95 -2.48
N LYS A 89 -3.57 5.72 -2.17
CA LYS A 89 -4.76 5.12 -2.79
C LYS A 89 -6.04 5.86 -2.41
N SER A 90 -6.15 6.31 -1.16
CA SER A 90 -7.29 7.10 -0.68
C SER A 90 -7.38 8.44 -1.42
N ILE A 91 -6.27 9.17 -1.52
CA ILE A 91 -6.22 10.44 -2.25
C ILE A 91 -6.58 10.23 -3.72
N TRP A 92 -5.97 9.23 -4.36
CA TRP A 92 -6.26 8.93 -5.76
C TRP A 92 -7.74 8.59 -5.98
N MET A 93 -8.34 7.76 -5.12
CA MET A 93 -9.75 7.40 -5.20
C MET A 93 -10.66 8.63 -5.02
N ALA A 94 -10.37 9.47 -4.02
CA ALA A 94 -11.13 10.68 -3.77
C ALA A 94 -11.10 11.63 -4.97
N VAL A 95 -9.92 11.82 -5.57
CA VAL A 95 -9.77 12.66 -6.77
C VAL A 95 -10.49 12.04 -7.97
N ALA A 96 -10.34 10.74 -8.22
CA ALA A 96 -10.99 10.05 -9.33
C ALA A 96 -12.53 10.14 -9.24
N VAL A 97 -13.09 9.89 -8.06
CA VAL A 97 -14.53 9.99 -7.80
C VAL A 97 -15.01 11.44 -7.94
N SER A 98 -14.27 12.40 -7.36
CA SER A 98 -14.59 13.82 -7.49
C SER A 98 -14.65 14.28 -8.94
N ARG A 99 -13.68 13.86 -9.77
CA ARG A 99 -13.67 14.18 -11.21
C ARG A 99 -14.85 13.56 -11.95
N ALA A 100 -15.20 12.30 -11.68
CA ALA A 100 -16.35 11.65 -12.29
C ALA A 100 -17.68 12.36 -11.95
N ILE A 101 -17.82 12.81 -10.71
CA ILE A 101 -19.00 13.59 -10.27
C ILE A 101 -19.04 14.95 -10.98
N GLN A 102 -17.93 15.68 -11.00
CA GLN A 102 -17.85 17.01 -11.63
C GLN A 102 -18.14 16.97 -13.13
N GLN A 103 -17.61 15.97 -13.83
CA GLN A 103 -17.81 15.79 -15.26
C GLN A 103 -19.15 15.13 -15.60
N ARG A 104 -19.92 14.68 -14.59
CA ARG A 104 -21.14 13.87 -14.73
C ARG A 104 -20.96 12.67 -15.66
N SER A 105 -19.73 12.16 -15.73
CA SER A 105 -19.32 11.11 -16.63
C SER A 105 -18.59 10.04 -15.85
N TRP A 106 -19.23 8.87 -15.75
CA TRP A 106 -18.61 7.68 -15.15
C TRP A 106 -17.90 6.83 -16.21
N THR A 107 -18.02 7.14 -17.50
CA THR A 107 -17.40 6.36 -18.57
C THR A 107 -15.88 6.43 -18.51
N ASP A 108 -15.33 7.54 -18.03
CA ASP A 108 -13.88 7.74 -17.90
C ASP A 108 -13.35 7.31 -16.53
N PHE A 109 -14.24 6.89 -15.63
CA PHE A 109 -13.82 6.41 -14.32
C PHE A 109 -13.12 5.05 -14.45
N PRO A 110 -11.88 4.92 -13.94
CA PRO A 110 -11.10 3.68 -14.02
C PRO A 110 -11.61 2.63 -13.00
N PHE A 111 -12.78 2.06 -13.26
CA PHE A 111 -13.45 1.10 -12.37
C PHE A 111 -12.58 -0.10 -11.97
N PHE A 112 -11.78 -0.62 -12.90
CA PHE A 112 -10.90 -1.75 -12.61
C PHE A 112 -9.85 -1.40 -11.55
N LEU A 113 -9.16 -0.26 -11.73
CA LEU A 113 -8.16 0.20 -10.77
C LEU A 113 -8.81 0.55 -9.41
N ALA A 114 -10.01 1.13 -9.42
CA ALA A 114 -10.79 1.36 -8.21
C ALA A 114 -11.16 0.04 -7.50
N ALA A 115 -11.59 -0.98 -8.24
CA ALA A 115 -11.92 -2.29 -7.70
C ALA A 115 -10.71 -2.98 -7.06
N VAL A 116 -9.50 -2.77 -7.59
CA VAL A 116 -8.26 -3.24 -6.96
C VAL A 116 -7.94 -2.45 -5.68
N PHE A 117 -8.21 -1.15 -5.66
CA PHE A 117 -7.90 -0.30 -4.50
C PHE A 117 -8.88 -0.47 -3.34
N VAL A 118 -10.15 -0.76 -3.59
CA VAL A 118 -11.18 -0.91 -2.55
C VAL A 118 -10.82 -1.96 -1.49
N PRO A 119 -10.41 -3.20 -1.85
CA PRO A 119 -9.90 -4.16 -0.87
C PRO A 119 -8.75 -3.60 -0.04
N TYR A 120 -7.86 -2.82 -0.66
CA TYR A 120 -6.76 -2.20 0.08
C TYR A 120 -7.20 -1.12 1.06
N LEU A 121 -8.26 -0.37 0.73
CA LEU A 121 -8.78 0.71 1.56
C LEU A 121 -9.72 0.21 2.67
N VAL A 122 -10.37 -0.94 2.47
CA VAL A 122 -11.35 -1.48 3.42
C VAL A 122 -10.74 -2.60 4.27
N ILE A 123 -10.12 -3.59 3.62
CA ILE A 123 -9.66 -4.80 4.31
C ILE A 123 -8.38 -4.53 5.10
N TRP A 124 -7.37 -3.89 4.50
CA TRP A 124 -6.10 -3.68 5.19
C TRP A 124 -6.22 -2.84 6.46
N PRO A 125 -6.97 -1.72 6.49
CA PRO A 125 -7.16 -0.99 7.74
C PRO A 125 -7.89 -1.78 8.82
N CYS A 126 -8.70 -2.76 8.48
CA CYS A 126 -9.32 -3.64 9.48
C CYS A 126 -8.35 -4.72 9.99
N ILE A 127 -7.40 -5.17 9.17
CA ILE A 127 -6.46 -6.25 9.52
C ILE A 127 -5.17 -5.72 10.17
N ILE A 128 -4.72 -4.53 9.77
CA ILE A 128 -3.47 -3.94 10.28
C ILE A 128 -3.67 -3.53 11.75
N PRO A 129 -2.80 -4.00 12.66
CA PRO A 129 -2.92 -3.68 14.07
C PRO A 129 -2.41 -2.27 14.36
N TRP A 130 -3.20 -1.24 14.08
CA TRP A 130 -2.82 0.18 14.24
C TRP A 130 -2.34 0.54 15.64
N SER A 131 -2.93 -0.07 16.68
CA SER A 131 -2.51 0.12 18.08
C SER A 131 -1.10 -0.41 18.37
N TYR A 132 -0.63 -1.39 17.58
CA TYR A 132 0.74 -1.92 17.66
C TYR A 132 1.76 -1.04 16.91
N LEU A 133 1.29 -0.26 15.93
CA LEU A 133 2.11 0.72 15.19
C LEU A 133 2.23 2.06 15.93
N GLY A 134 1.19 2.49 16.65
CA GLY A 134 1.11 3.79 17.35
C GLY A 134 1.93 3.91 18.64
N GLY A 135 2.80 2.94 18.96
CA GLY A 135 3.72 3.06 20.10
C GLY A 135 3.03 3.12 21.47
N GLY A 136 2.09 2.20 21.75
CA GLY A 136 1.61 1.98 23.12
C GLY A 136 2.81 1.76 24.05
N LYS A 137 3.06 2.72 24.95
CA LYS A 137 4.22 2.78 25.84
C LYS A 137 4.52 1.40 26.43
N VAL A 138 5.76 0.94 26.25
CA VAL A 138 6.35 -0.08 27.12
C VAL A 138 6.24 0.48 28.54
N SER A 139 5.35 -0.10 29.36
CA SER A 139 5.34 0.16 30.80
C SER A 139 6.66 -0.35 31.34
N GLY A 140 7.65 0.55 31.42
CA GLY A 140 8.91 0.32 32.10
C GLY A 140 8.64 0.16 33.58
N ASN A 141 8.26 -1.05 34.00
CA ASN A 141 8.27 -1.42 35.41
C ASN A 141 9.72 -1.69 35.82
N GLY A 142 10.51 -0.62 35.88
CA GLY A 142 11.83 -0.61 36.50
C GLY A 142 11.68 -0.73 38.01
N LYS A 143 11.40 -1.95 38.50
CA LYS A 143 11.70 -2.30 39.88
C LYS A 143 13.22 -2.29 40.04
N ARG A 144 13.78 -1.12 40.38
CA ARG A 144 15.10 -1.03 40.99
C ARG A 144 15.03 -1.80 42.31
N LYS A 145 15.76 -2.92 42.41
CA LYS A 145 16.09 -3.53 43.71
C LYS A 145 17.00 -2.55 44.45
N PRO A 146 16.72 -2.19 45.71
CA PRO A 146 17.73 -1.58 46.56
C PRO A 146 18.74 -2.67 46.94
N SER A 147 20.01 -2.40 46.69
CA SER A 147 21.17 -3.05 47.32
C SER A 147 21.91 -2.01 48.12
#